data_AF-A0A2Z6S2C8-F1
#
_entry.id   AF-A0A2Z6S2C8-F1
#
_cell.length_a   1.000
_cell.length_b   1.000
_cell.length_c   1.000
_cell.angle_alpha   90.00
_cell.angle_beta   90.00
_cell.angle_gamma   90.00
#
_symmetry.space_group_name_H-M   'P 1'
#
loop_
_entity.id
_entity.type
_entity.pdbx_description
1 polymer ?
#
loop_
_entity_poly.entity_id
_entity_poly.type
_entity_poly.pdbx_seq_one_letter_code
_entity_poly.pdbx_strand_id
1 'polypeptide(L)'
;MEGEKKEIPWNFYYCPYILRTGEVCNRRCFDPKGCTVHQNSPKQYPCMKPECVKFTFSEYGACKKHSGKFHFRAFYQCQKLAKIQADDGLVPG
;
A
#
# COMPACT_ATOMS: atom_id res chain seq x y z
N MET A 1 -47.68 -21.68 -2.33
CA MET A 1 -46.35 -21.53 -1.69
C MET A 1 -45.37 -21.22 -2.81
N GLU A 2 -45.33 -19.96 -3.24
CA GLU A 2 -44.39 -19.52 -4.27
C GLU A 2 -43.03 -19.33 -3.59
N GLY A 3 -42.07 -20.19 -3.96
CA GLY A 3 -40.73 -20.15 -3.41
C GLY A 3 -40.09 -18.81 -3.70
N GLU A 4 -39.68 -18.12 -2.64
CA GLU A 4 -38.86 -16.92 -2.69
C GLU A 4 -37.65 -17.18 -3.60
N LYS A 5 -37.66 -16.56 -4.78
CA LYS A 5 -36.49 -16.50 -5.65
C LYS A 5 -35.45 -15.69 -4.89
N LYS A 6 -34.49 -16.39 -4.26
CA LYS A 6 -33.31 -15.74 -3.69
C LYS A 6 -32.54 -15.11 -4.84
N GLU A 7 -32.79 -13.83 -5.09
CA GLU A 7 -31.95 -13.01 -5.94
C GLU A 7 -30.54 -13.10 -5.37
N ILE A 8 -29.67 -13.86 -6.04
CA ILE A 8 -28.24 -13.85 -5.73
C ILE A 8 -27.81 -12.45 -6.13
N PRO A 9 -27.51 -11.53 -5.18
CA PRO A 9 -26.97 -10.25 -5.55
C PRO A 9 -25.57 -10.61 -6.05
N TRP A 10 -25.38 -10.64 -7.36
CA TRP A 10 -24.05 -10.56 -7.92
C TRP A 10 -23.51 -9.24 -7.40
N ASN A 11 -22.79 -9.29 -6.28
CA ASN A 11 -22.18 -8.13 -5.66
C ASN A 11 -21.13 -7.66 -6.65
N PHE A 12 -21.54 -6.72 -7.50
CA PHE A 12 -20.65 -6.05 -8.42
C PHE A 12 -19.82 -5.08 -7.61
N TYR A 13 -18.51 -5.27 -7.64
CA TYR A 13 -17.54 -4.34 -7.10
C TYR A 13 -17.12 -3.35 -8.19
N TYR A 14 -16.53 -2.25 -7.76
CA TYR A 14 -15.88 -1.30 -8.64
C TYR A 14 -14.38 -1.36 -8.41
N CYS A 15 -13.61 -1.45 -9.49
CA CYS A 15 -12.17 -1.56 -9.40
C CYS A 15 -11.55 -0.31 -8.72
N PRO A 16 -10.89 -0.47 -7.55
CA PRO A 16 -10.35 0.66 -6.77
C PRO A 16 -8.98 1.15 -7.29
N TYR A 17 -8.49 0.59 -8.40
CA TYR A 17 -7.17 0.91 -8.92
C TYR A 17 -7.11 2.36 -9.43
N ILE A 18 -6.08 3.11 -9.03
CA ILE A 18 -5.88 4.49 -9.45
C ILE A 18 -5.00 4.52 -10.70
N LEU A 19 -5.46 5.10 -11.78
CA LEU A 19 -4.69 5.24 -13.02
C LEU A 19 -3.53 6.21 -12.82
N ARG A 20 -2.56 6.18 -13.75
CA ARG A 20 -1.47 7.17 -13.76
C ARG A 20 -1.97 8.62 -13.89
N THR A 21 -3.19 8.81 -14.41
CA THR A 21 -3.88 10.10 -14.51
C THR A 21 -4.40 10.60 -13.15
N GLY A 22 -4.47 9.74 -12.13
CA GLY A 22 -5.07 10.02 -10.82
C GLY A 22 -6.55 9.64 -10.72
N GLU A 23 -7.17 9.21 -11.82
CA GLU A 23 -8.56 8.75 -11.84
C GLU A 23 -8.69 7.32 -11.34
N VAL A 24 -9.79 6.99 -10.68
CA VAL A 24 -10.10 5.61 -10.30
C VAL A 24 -10.60 4.85 -11.53
N CYS A 25 -10.06 3.65 -11.76
CA CYS A 25 -10.45 2.78 -12.87
C CYS A 25 -11.96 2.54 -12.90
N ASN A 26 -12.55 2.30 -11.74
CA ASN A 26 -14.00 2.25 -11.51
C ASN A 26 -14.77 1.32 -12.48
N ARG A 27 -14.08 0.35 -13.09
CA ARG A 27 -14.72 -0.68 -13.91
C ARG A 27 -15.43 -1.66 -13.01
N ARG A 28 -16.66 -2.00 -13.41
CA ARG A 28 -17.46 -3.03 -12.75
C ARG A 28 -16.73 -4.38 -12.83
N CYS A 29 -16.58 -5.04 -11.69
CA CYS A 29 -15.91 -6.34 -11.57
C CYS A 29 -16.59 -7.22 -10.53
N PHE A 30 -16.27 -8.51 -10.54
CA PHE A 30 -16.80 -9.48 -9.59
C PHE A 30 -15.86 -9.73 -8.41
N ASP A 31 -14.64 -9.19 -8.45
CA ASP A 31 -13.63 -9.35 -7.41
C ASP A 31 -13.44 -8.02 -6.65
N PRO A 32 -13.45 -8.03 -5.31
CA PRO A 32 -13.21 -6.84 -4.49
C PRO A 32 -11.79 -6.29 -4.59
N LYS A 33 -10.80 -7.09 -5.05
CA LYS A 33 -9.42 -6.64 -5.25
C LYS A 33 -9.27 -5.75 -6.49
N GLY A 34 -10.11 -5.94 -7.51
CA GLY A 34 -10.10 -5.14 -8.72
C GLY A 34 -10.57 -5.92 -9.95
N CYS A 35 -10.60 -5.23 -11.10
CA CYS A 35 -10.91 -5.88 -12.37
C CYS A 35 -9.79 -6.86 -12.77
N THR A 36 -10.06 -7.74 -13.74
CA THR A 36 -9.10 -8.77 -14.21
C THR A 36 -7.72 -8.22 -14.56
N VAL A 37 -7.63 -6.98 -15.05
CA VAL A 37 -6.38 -6.30 -15.38
C VAL A 37 -5.62 -5.83 -14.12
N HIS A 38 -6.34 -5.46 -13.05
CA HIS A 38 -5.78 -4.84 -11.85
C HIS A 38 -5.82 -5.73 -10.60
N GLN A 39 -6.42 -6.92 -10.66
CA GLN A 39 -6.54 -7.82 -9.50
C GLN A 39 -5.17 -8.25 -8.92
N ASN A 40 -4.14 -8.30 -9.78
CA ASN A 40 -2.75 -8.61 -9.41
C ASN A 40 -1.87 -7.36 -9.29
N SER A 41 -2.44 -6.16 -9.51
CA SER A 41 -1.69 -4.93 -9.35
C SER A 41 -1.52 -4.61 -7.86
N PRO A 42 -0.34 -4.14 -7.43
CA PRO A 42 -0.16 -3.67 -6.07
C PRO A 42 -1.12 -2.53 -5.76
N LYS A 43 -1.59 -2.47 -4.51
CA LYS A 43 -2.48 -1.40 -4.05
C LYS A 43 -1.73 -0.08 -4.07
N GLN A 44 -2.42 0.97 -4.52
CA GLN A 44 -1.92 2.34 -4.48
C GLN A 44 -2.46 3.03 -3.26
N TYR A 45 -1.62 3.86 -2.66
CA TYR A 45 -1.99 4.71 -1.54
C TYR A 45 -1.33 6.09 -1.73
N PRO A 46 -1.91 7.16 -1.17
CA PRO A 46 -1.35 8.50 -1.28
C PRO A 46 -0.01 8.59 -0.57
N CYS A 47 0.93 9.37 -1.13
CA CYS A 47 2.20 9.59 -0.47
C CYS A 47 1.99 10.24 0.90
N MET A 48 2.63 9.69 1.93
CA MET A 48 2.54 10.17 3.31
C MET A 48 3.07 11.60 3.51
N LYS A 49 3.88 12.11 2.58
CA LYS A 49 4.44 13.47 2.70
C LYS A 49 3.28 14.48 2.52
N PRO A 50 3.03 15.36 3.52
CA PRO A 50 2.04 16.43 3.37
C PRO A 50 2.39 17.24 2.12
N GLU A 51 1.36 17.69 1.40
CA GLU A 51 1.48 18.42 0.11
C GLU A 51 1.91 17.55 -1.09
N CYS A 52 2.11 16.24 -0.92
CA CYS A 52 2.38 15.33 -2.03
C CYS A 52 1.10 14.63 -2.51
N VAL A 53 0.63 15.02 -3.69
CA VAL A 53 -0.54 14.40 -4.36
C VAL A 53 -0.21 13.12 -5.14
N LYS A 54 1.01 12.60 -5.02
CA LYS A 54 1.41 11.39 -5.77
C LYS A 54 0.95 10.12 -5.06
N PHE A 55 0.39 9.19 -5.83
CA PHE A 55 0.17 7.82 -5.37
C PHE A 55 1.45 7.00 -5.47
N THR A 56 1.52 5.98 -4.64
CA THR A 56 2.66 5.08 -4.57
C THR A 56 2.22 3.67 -4.21
N PHE A 57 3.05 2.71 -4.64
CA PHE A 57 2.90 1.28 -4.40
C PHE A 57 3.91 0.75 -3.38
N SER A 58 4.85 1.59 -2.91
CA SER A 58 5.90 1.22 -1.96
C SER A 58 5.30 0.72 -0.63
N GLU A 59 5.92 -0.17 0.13
CA GLU A 59 5.37 -0.47 1.47
C GLU A 59 5.60 0.69 2.46
N TYR A 60 6.56 1.58 2.16
CA TYR A 60 6.98 2.68 3.04
C TYR A 60 6.10 3.92 3.00
N GLY A 61 4.97 3.92 2.28
CA GLY A 61 4.12 5.11 2.27
C GLY A 61 4.63 6.25 1.37
N ALA A 62 5.70 6.06 0.59
CA ALA A 62 6.44 7.17 -0.05
C ALA A 62 6.62 7.01 -1.55
N CYS A 63 6.33 8.07 -2.32
CA CYS A 63 6.60 8.09 -3.75
C CYS A 63 8.12 8.13 -4.03
N LYS A 64 8.55 7.80 -5.26
CA LYS A 64 9.98 7.72 -5.63
C LYS A 64 10.80 8.97 -5.28
N LYS A 65 10.19 10.17 -5.31
CA LYS A 65 10.85 11.43 -4.91
C LYS A 65 11.10 11.51 -3.40
N HIS A 66 10.22 10.91 -2.60
CA HIS A 66 10.25 10.98 -1.14
C HIS A 66 10.82 9.72 -0.48
N SER A 67 10.88 8.59 -1.19
CA SER A 67 11.40 7.32 -0.68
C SER A 67 12.84 7.44 -0.18
N GLY A 68 13.69 8.25 -0.84
CA GLY A 68 15.08 8.46 -0.41
C GLY A 68 15.23 8.97 1.02
N LYS A 69 14.32 9.85 1.48
CA LYS A 69 14.33 10.36 2.86
C LYS A 69 14.00 9.26 3.88
N PHE A 70 13.10 8.34 3.53
CA PHE A 70 12.73 7.22 4.38
C PHE A 70 13.84 6.18 4.44
N HIS A 71 14.46 5.82 3.31
CA HIS A 71 15.61 4.93 3.29
C HIS A 71 16.79 5.49 4.10
N PHE A 72 17.07 6.79 3.99
CA PHE A 72 18.11 7.44 4.79
C PHE A 72 17.83 7.39 6.29
N ARG A 73 16.57 7.66 6.70
CA ARG A 73 16.16 7.56 8.10
C ARG A 73 16.24 6.13 8.64
N ALA A 74 15.75 5.15 7.88
CA ALA A 74 15.82 3.74 8.26
C ALA A 74 17.28 3.28 8.40
N PHE A 75 18.14 3.65 7.45
CA PHE A 75 19.58 3.35 7.53
C PHE A 75 20.22 3.93 8.80
N TYR A 76 19.94 5.21 9.12
CA TYR A 76 20.45 5.85 10.32
C TYR A 76 19.94 5.17 11.61
N GLN A 77 18.66 4.80 11.66
CA GLN A 77 18.09 4.05 12.79
C GLN A 77 18.76 2.69 12.97
N CYS A 78 18.94 1.91 11.89
CA CYS A 78 19.65 0.64 11.94
C CYS A 78 21.09 0.82 12.42
N GLN A 79 21.81 1.85 11.94
CA GLN A 79 23.17 2.12 12.39
C GLN A 79 23.22 2.50 13.88
N LYS A 80 22.25 3.27 14.37
CA LYS A 80 22.16 3.62 15.79
C LYS A 80 21.87 2.39 16.66
N LEU A 81 20.94 1.53 16.25
CA LEU A 81 20.64 0.28 16.96
C LEU A 81 21.84 -0.68 16.96
N ALA A 82 22.57 -0.79 15.85
CA ALA A 82 23.78 -1.60 15.78
C ALA A 82 24.88 -1.09 16.72
N LYS A 83 25.01 0.23 16.89
CA LYS A 83 25.95 0.83 17.85
C LYS A 83 25.53 0.58 19.30
N ILE A 84 24.24 0.68 19.61
CA ILE A 84 23.71 0.36 20.95
C ILE A 84 23.95 -1.12 21.27
N GLN A 85 23.63 -2.03 20.34
CA GLN A 85 23.90 -3.47 20.51
C GLN A 85 25.40 -3.81 20.64
N ALA A 86 26.28 -3.03 20.01
CA ALA A 86 27.73 -3.20 20.16
C ALA A 86 28.24 -2.69 21.54
N ASP A 87 27.55 -1.73 22.14
CA ASP A 87 27.87 -1.14 23.45
C ASP A 87 27.32 -1.99 24.61
N ASP A 88 26.10 -2.53 24.47
CA ASP A 88 25.46 -3.48 25.42
C ASP A 88 26.18 -4.86 25.50
N GLY A 89 27.16 -5.12 24.62
CA GLY A 89 27.98 -6.34 24.62
C GLY A 89 29.16 -6.35 25.59
N LEU A 90 29.43 -5.24 26.32
CA LEU A 90 30.54 -5.16 27.27
C LEU A 90 30.06 -5.42 28.71
N VAL A 91 29.69 -6.67 29.01
CA VAL A 91 29.62 -7.13 30.41
C VAL A 91 31.04 -7.57 30.82
N PRO A 92 31.74 -6.87 31.73
CA PRO A 92 32.97 -7.39 32.30
C PRO A 92 32.59 -8.52 33.27
N GLY A 93 33.01 -9.74 32.93
CA GLY A 93 32.98 -10.89 33.84
C GLY A 93 34.01 -10.77 34.95
#